data_AF-A0A1X1QV98-F1
#
_entry.id   AF-A0A1X1QV98-F1
#
_cell.length_a   1.000
_cell.length_b   1.000
_cell.length_c   1.000
_cell.angle_alpha   90.00
_cell.angle_beta   90.00
_cell.angle_gamma   90.00
#
_symmetry.space_group_name_H-M   'P 1'
#
loop_
_entity.id
_entity.type
_entity.pdbx_description
1 polymer ?
#
loop_
_entity_poly.entity_id
_entity_poly.type
_entity_poly.pdbx_seq_one_letter_code
_entity_poly.pdbx_strand_id
1 'polypeptide(L)' 'MLKSYTVCSNGDLRLQDGTNLLEGRVEICMDGVWGSICDNLWDEFDAAVVCRQLGFSDQGMVHTYV' A
#
# COMPACT_ATOMS: atom_id res chain seq x y z
N MET A 1 -5.75 30.00 11.84
CA MET A 1 -4.85 28.84 11.95
C MET A 1 -5.59 27.63 11.41
N LEU A 2 -5.51 27.38 10.09
CA LEU A 2 -6.04 26.13 9.55
C LEU A 2 -4.97 25.07 9.80
N LYS A 3 -5.28 24.07 10.62
CA LYS A 3 -4.47 22.84 10.66
C LYS A 3 -4.49 22.30 9.23
N SER A 4 -3.34 22.19 8.60
CA SER A 4 -3.18 21.49 7.33
C SER A 4 -3.75 20.09 7.52
N TYR A 5 -4.97 19.85 7.08
CA TYR A 5 -5.62 18.55 7.18
C TYR A 5 -5.09 17.71 6.02
N THR A 6 -3.89 17.16 6.20
CA THR A 6 -3.35 16.14 5.30
C THR A 6 -4.13 14.85 5.55
N VAL A 7 -4.67 14.26 4.49
CA VAL A 7 -5.47 13.02 4.56
C VAL A 7 -4.61 11.83 5.02
N CYS A 8 -3.32 11.89 4.75
CA CYS A 8 -2.31 10.89 5.11
C CYS A 8 -0.93 11.56 5.20
N SER A 9 0.05 10.83 5.74
CA SER A 9 1.46 11.24 5.85
C SER A 9 2.32 10.53 4.81
N ASN A 10 3.43 11.15 4.41
CA ASN A 10 4.34 10.55 3.43
C ASN A 10 4.85 9.18 3.90
N GLY A 11 4.67 8.17 3.06
CA GLY A 11 5.05 6.79 3.35
C GLY A 11 3.99 5.97 4.07
N ASP A 12 2.83 6.53 4.41
CA ASP A 12 1.68 5.74 4.81
C ASP A 12 1.29 4.79 3.67
N LEU A 13 0.98 3.53 4.03
CA LEU A 13 0.55 2.49 3.10
C LEU A 13 -0.86 2.05 3.45
N ARG A 14 -1.60 1.61 2.43
CA ARG A 14 -2.87 0.91 2.59
C ARG A 14 -3.11 -0.10 1.48
N LEU A 15 -3.93 -1.10 1.79
CA LEU A 15 -4.53 -1.98 0.79
C LEU A 15 -5.95 -1.47 0.49
N GLN A 16 -6.28 -1.34 -0.79
CA GLN A 16 -7.61 -0.92 -1.25
C GLN A 16 -8.22 -1.91 -2.23
N ASP A 17 -9.56 -1.93 -2.30
CA ASP A 17 -10.33 -2.80 -3.20
C ASP A 17 -10.09 -4.31 -3.02
N GLY A 18 -9.67 -4.74 -1.82
CA GLY A 18 -9.61 -6.15 -1.43
C GLY A 18 -10.90 -6.65 -0.78
N THR A 19 -11.08 -7.96 -0.70
CA THR A 19 -12.22 -8.59 0.00
C THR A 19 -12.07 -8.60 1.52
N ASN A 20 -10.85 -8.42 2.02
CA ASN A 20 -10.53 -8.38 3.45
C ASN A 20 -9.30 -7.50 3.71
N LEU A 21 -8.88 -7.38 4.98
CA LEU A 21 -7.80 -6.49 5.41
C LEU A 21 -6.38 -6.91 4.96
N LEU A 22 -6.22 -8.15 4.46
CA LEU A 22 -4.93 -8.73 4.08
C LEU A 22 -4.68 -8.74 2.58
N GLU A 23 -5.59 -8.20 1.78
CA GLU A 23 -5.45 -8.15 0.33
C GLU A 23 -5.94 -6.81 -0.24
N GLY A 24 -5.49 -6.50 -1.45
CA GLY A 24 -5.93 -5.35 -2.22
C GLY A 24 -4.81 -4.74 -3.06
N ARG A 25 -5.16 -3.73 -3.84
CA ARG A 25 -4.21 -2.87 -4.52
C ARG A 25 -3.43 -2.06 -3.49
N VAL A 26 -2.11 -2.02 -3.65
CA VAL A 26 -1.22 -1.21 -2.81
C VAL A 26 -1.35 0.26 -3.20
N GLU A 27 -1.60 1.11 -2.22
CA GLU A 27 -1.54 2.56 -2.37
C GLU A 27 -0.56 3.17 -1.35
N ILE A 28 0.19 4.17 -1.80
CA ILE A 28 1.14 4.94 -0.99
C ILE A 28 0.71 6.40 -0.93
N CYS A 29 0.89 7.01 0.23
CA CYS A 29 0.66 8.44 0.40
C CYS A 29 1.93 9.24 0.09
N MET A 30 1.78 10.23 -0.79
CA MET A 30 2.78 11.25 -1.08
C MET A 30 2.11 12.62 -1.14
N ASP A 31 2.66 13.59 -0.41
CA ASP A 31 2.19 14.98 -0.31
C ASP A 31 0.69 15.08 0.05
N GLY A 32 0.25 14.20 0.95
CA GLY A 32 -1.13 14.13 1.42
C GLY A 32 -2.12 13.51 0.42
N VAL A 33 -1.61 12.88 -0.65
CA VAL A 33 -2.41 12.26 -1.71
C VAL A 33 -2.08 10.77 -1.82
N TRP A 34 -3.13 9.94 -1.90
CA TRP A 34 -2.99 8.51 -2.17
C TRP A 34 -2.81 8.25 -3.67
N GLY A 35 -1.82 7.43 -4.01
CA GLY A 35 -1.58 6.96 -5.38
C GLY A 35 -1.29 5.46 -5.42
N SER A 36 -1.58 4.82 -6.55
CA SER A 36 -1.23 3.42 -6.81
C SER A 36 0.24 3.27 -7.19
N ILE A 37 0.81 2.12 -6.88
CA ILE A 37 2.16 1.73 -7.33
C ILE A 37 2.04 1.00 -8.68
N CYS A 38 2.96 1.28 -9.61
CA CYS A 38 3.05 0.55 -10.87
C CYS A 38 3.54 -0.88 -10.60
N ASP A 39 2.89 -1.86 -11.22
CA ASP A 39 3.18 -3.29 -11.09
C ASP A 39 4.43 -3.76 -11.85
N ASN A 40 5.04 -2.89 -12.68
CA ASN A 40 6.28 -3.21 -13.38
C ASN A 40 7.40 -3.55 -12.38
N LEU A 41 7.93 -4.76 -12.49
CA LEU A 41 8.96 -5.32 -11.58
C LEU A 41 8.48 -5.49 -10.13
N TRP A 42 7.18 -5.41 -9.87
CA TRP A 42 6.62 -5.70 -8.55
C TRP A 42 6.62 -7.20 -8.28
N ASP A 43 7.31 -7.63 -7.23
CA ASP A 43 7.43 -9.03 -6.86
C ASP A 43 6.97 -9.35 -5.42
N GLU A 44 7.07 -10.61 -5.02
CA GLU A 44 6.71 -11.04 -3.67
C GLU A 44 7.54 -10.38 -2.56
N PHE A 45 8.76 -9.93 -2.85
CA PHE A 45 9.61 -9.26 -1.87
C PHE A 45 9.10 -7.84 -1.62
N ASP A 46 8.66 -7.13 -2.66
CA ASP A 46 7.99 -5.84 -2.52
C ASP A 46 6.68 -5.97 -1.73
N ALA A 47 5.87 -6.99 -2.05
CA ALA A 47 4.64 -7.28 -1.32
C ALA A 47 4.92 -7.60 0.17
N ALA A 48 6.00 -8.34 0.47
CA ALA A 48 6.39 -8.65 1.85
C ALA A 48 6.77 -7.41 2.65
N VAL A 49 7.41 -6.41 2.01
CA VAL A 49 7.71 -5.11 2.64
C VAL A 49 6.42 -4.39 3.02
N VAL A 50 5.43 -4.36 2.11
CA VAL A 50 4.12 -3.75 2.37
C VAL A 50 3.41 -4.44 3.53
N CYS A 51 3.30 -5.77 3.51
CA CYS A 51 2.66 -6.54 4.58
C CYS A 51 3.31 -6.24 5.94
N ARG A 52 4.65 -6.20 5.99
CA ARG A 52 5.38 -5.87 7.23
C ARG A 52 5.12 -4.43 7.70
N GLN A 53 5.09 -3.45 6.80
CA GLN A 53 4.80 -2.05 7.15
C GLN A 53 3.38 -1.87 7.70
N LEU A 54 2.43 -2.70 7.25
CA LEU A 54 1.05 -2.71 7.74
C LEU A 54 0.86 -3.51 9.03
N GLY A 55 1.92 -4.15 9.55
CA GLY A 55 1.90 -4.95 10.78
C GLY A 55 1.40 -6.40 10.58
N PHE A 56 1.41 -6.90 9.35
CA PHE A 56 1.09 -8.30 9.03
C PHE A 56 2.36 -9.16 9.01
N SER A 57 2.21 -10.45 8.68
CA SER A 57 3.33 -11.36 8.44
C SER A 57 4.19 -10.87 7.26
N ASP A 58 5.42 -11.36 7.20
CA ASP A 58 6.35 -11.12 6.10
C ASP A 58 6.05 -11.94 4.83
N GLN A 59 4.84 -12.49 4.74
CA GLN A 59 4.36 -13.21 3.56
C GLN A 59 3.57 -12.24 2.68
N GLY A 60 4.19 -11.81 1.58
CA GLY A 60 3.54 -11.08 0.50
C GLY A 60 3.29 -12.00 -0.68
N MET A 61 2.07 -11.99 -1.21
CA MET A 61 1.75 -12.65 -2.47
C MET A 61 1.35 -11.60 -3.50
N VAL A 62 1.81 -11.78 -4.73
CA VAL A 62 1.38 -10.97 -5.86
C VAL A 62 0.39 -11.79 -6.67
N HIS A 63 -0.79 -11.24 -6.92
CA HIS A 63 -1.72 -11.85 -7.88
C HIS A 63 -1.25 -11.47 -9.27
N THR A 64 -0.35 -12.28 -9.84
CA THR A 64 0.12 -12.09 -11.22
C THR A 64 -1.04 -12.43 -12.18
N TYR A 65 -1.27 -11.55 -13.16
CA TYR A 65 -2.19 -11.68 -14.32
C TYR A 65 -3.66 -11.25 -14.14
N VAL A 66 -3.97 -10.06 -14.65
CA VAL A 66 -5.10 -9.84 -15.59
C VAL A 66 -4.59 -9.17 -16.86
#